data_AF-A0A0G0PP98-F1
#
_entry.id   AF-A0A0G0PP98-F1
#
_cell.length_a   1.000
_cell.length_b   1.000
_cell.length_c   1.000
_cell.angle_alpha   90.00
_cell.angle_beta   90.00
_cell.angle_gamma   90.00
#
_symmetry.space_group_name_H-M   'P 1'
#
loop_
_entity.id
_entity.type
_entity.pdbx_description
1 polymer ?
#
loop_
_entity_poly.entity_id
_entity_poly.type
_entity_poly.pdbx_seq_one_letter_code
_entity_poly.pdbx_strand_id
1 'polypeptide(L)'
;MNKILTKKEAVDFLGLDGTLFENYFRNACEFSCMERTKGDRFYFDKEALQKWLDDYRWRTIELNLADYQLCLDFALAQHFRGYVLSDWGTARQREFGQKMTNWIKGQLAEVAVKKFFKKEFDIDIELDFAIHDQIVPQDIIGVVEKGKKRPPKIGVGIKSSKPKSVYLVLGENEITLNERRSDVYIYCRPDIPDDHILRLTRNEIIRAVKDEPHFPTYKEKIPYFNAIPCEIAGWCEPSELEKVSSIEGQDFDGDRYVKKSGLLHRTRKDWEKLIARL
;
A
#
# COMPACT_ATOMS: atom_id res chain seq x y z
N MET A 1 -9.98 21.17 28.00
CA MET A 1 -10.77 21.56 26.81
C MET A 1 -10.00 21.09 25.60
N ASN A 2 -10.62 20.24 24.76
CA ASN A 2 -9.99 19.75 23.54
C ASN A 2 -9.73 20.93 22.60
N LYS A 3 -8.51 21.01 22.07
CA LYS A 3 -8.14 22.09 21.15
C LYS A 3 -8.86 21.86 19.81
N ILE A 4 -9.64 22.84 19.38
CA ILE A 4 -10.34 22.81 18.08
C ILE A 4 -9.42 23.42 17.03
N LEU A 5 -9.30 22.75 15.87
CA LEU A 5 -8.51 23.20 14.73
C LEU A 5 -9.43 23.54 13.56
N THR A 6 -9.09 24.61 12.84
CA THR A 6 -9.60 24.86 11.49
C THR A 6 -9.02 23.83 10.51
N LYS A 7 -9.61 23.70 9.32
CA LYS A 7 -9.04 22.84 8.25
C LYS A 7 -7.56 23.12 7.96
N LYS A 8 -7.16 24.39 7.85
CA LYS A 8 -5.75 24.75 7.58
C LYS A 8 -4.83 24.26 8.70
N GLU A 9 -5.21 24.53 9.95
CA GLU A 9 -4.44 24.08 11.10
C GLU A 9 -4.40 22.55 11.22
N ALA A 10 -5.47 21.85 10.82
CA ALA A 10 -5.53 20.39 10.79
C ALA A 10 -4.59 19.79 9.72
N VAL A 11 -4.55 20.38 8.52
CA VAL A 11 -3.62 20.00 7.45
C VAL A 11 -2.17 20.15 7.93
N ASP A 12 -1.84 21.33 8.48
CA ASP A 12 -0.49 21.63 9.00
C ASP A 12 -0.13 20.69 10.17
N PHE A 13 -1.09 20.41 11.06
CA PHE A 13 -0.89 19.53 12.21
C PHE A 13 -0.61 18.08 11.83
N LEU A 14 -1.31 17.54 10.82
CA LEU A 14 -1.09 16.18 10.34
C LEU A 14 0.14 16.08 9.42
N GLY A 15 0.66 17.20 8.92
CA GLY A 15 1.78 17.21 7.97
C GLY A 15 1.43 16.62 6.60
N LEU A 16 0.15 16.63 6.24
CA LEU A 16 -0.34 16.15 4.95
C LEU A 16 -0.39 17.31 3.95
N ASP A 17 -0.25 17.03 2.66
CA ASP A 17 -0.64 18.02 1.67
C ASP A 17 -2.17 18.19 1.66
N GLY A 18 -2.65 19.34 1.17
CA GLY A 18 -4.07 19.68 1.20
C GLY A 18 -4.95 18.72 0.40
N THR A 19 -4.44 18.11 -0.67
CA THR A 19 -5.19 17.15 -1.48
C THR A 19 -5.29 15.81 -0.77
N LEU A 20 -4.21 15.31 -0.19
CA LEU A 20 -4.20 14.07 0.58
C LEU A 20 -5.09 14.17 1.81
N PHE A 21 -5.04 15.30 2.52
CA PHE A 21 -5.95 15.58 3.64
C PHE A 21 -7.42 15.49 3.21
N GLU A 22 -7.80 16.14 2.12
CA GLU A 22 -9.18 16.10 1.64
C GLU A 22 -9.61 14.69 1.24
N ASN A 23 -8.73 13.93 0.57
CA ASN A 23 -9.02 12.55 0.21
C ASN A 23 -9.24 11.69 1.46
N TYR A 24 -8.40 11.80 2.49
CA TYR A 24 -8.56 11.04 3.74
C TYR A 24 -9.81 11.44 4.50
N PHE A 25 -10.10 12.74 4.55
CA PHE A 25 -11.27 13.26 5.24
C PHE A 25 -12.59 12.88 4.54
N ARG A 26 -12.75 13.27 3.27
CA ARG A 26 -14.03 13.18 2.55
C ARG A 26 -14.28 11.81 1.94
N ASN A 27 -13.24 11.26 1.32
CA ASN A 27 -13.42 10.15 0.37
C ASN A 27 -13.13 8.83 1.07
N ALA A 28 -12.10 8.82 1.92
CA ALA A 28 -11.69 7.67 2.71
C ALA A 28 -12.49 7.48 4.00
N CYS A 29 -13.07 8.57 4.55
CA CYS A 29 -13.66 8.60 5.89
C CYS A 29 -12.67 8.17 6.99
N GLU A 30 -11.39 8.53 6.85
CA GLU A 30 -10.35 8.08 7.77
C GLU A 30 -10.39 8.76 9.14
N PHE A 31 -10.85 10.02 9.16
CA PHE A 31 -11.15 10.82 10.34
C PHE A 31 -12.32 11.76 10.03
N SER A 32 -13.01 12.25 11.06
CA SER A 32 -14.21 13.07 10.93
C SER A 32 -13.99 14.50 11.43
N CYS A 33 -14.75 15.44 10.88
CA CYS A 33 -14.89 16.76 11.46
C CYS A 33 -15.90 16.72 12.63
N MET A 34 -15.87 17.76 13.45
CA MET A 34 -16.90 17.99 14.47
C MET A 34 -18.26 18.27 13.81
N GLU A 35 -19.35 18.03 14.56
CA GLU A 35 -20.70 18.33 14.10
C GLU A 35 -20.85 19.82 13.79
N ARG A 36 -21.41 20.13 12.62
CA ARG A 36 -21.54 21.50 12.12
C ARG A 36 -22.74 22.15 12.77
N THR A 37 -22.51 23.07 13.71
CA THR A 37 -23.59 23.78 14.40
C THR A 37 -24.10 25.02 13.64
N LYS A 38 -23.27 25.67 12.80
CA LYS A 38 -23.63 26.77 11.86
C LYS A 38 -22.52 27.01 10.81
N GLY A 39 -22.88 27.19 9.53
CA GLY A 39 -21.99 27.63 8.44
C GLY A 39 -21.18 26.52 7.74
N ASP A 40 -20.38 26.92 6.72
CA ASP A 40 -19.62 26.03 5.80
C ASP A 40 -18.21 25.66 6.22
N ARG A 41 -17.79 26.06 7.42
CA ARG A 41 -16.43 25.78 7.91
C ARG A 41 -16.37 24.42 8.60
N PHE A 42 -15.30 23.67 8.30
CA PHE A 42 -14.96 22.44 8.99
C PHE A 42 -14.02 22.72 10.16
N TYR A 43 -14.36 22.12 11.30
CA TYR A 43 -13.56 22.14 12.51
C TYR A 43 -13.24 20.71 12.94
N PHE A 44 -12.06 20.52 13.50
CA PHE A 44 -11.54 19.21 13.88
C PHE A 44 -11.10 19.20 15.33
N ASP A 45 -11.39 18.12 16.04
CA ASP A 45 -10.83 17.88 17.37
C ASP A 45 -9.37 17.45 17.22
N LYS A 46 -8.44 18.22 17.80
CA LYS A 46 -7.01 17.89 17.78
C LYS A 46 -6.72 16.53 18.39
N GLU A 47 -7.41 16.12 19.44
CA GLU A 47 -7.16 14.82 20.09
C GLU A 47 -7.58 13.67 19.18
N ALA A 48 -8.70 13.81 18.47
CA ALA A 48 -9.13 12.82 17.49
C ALA A 48 -8.14 12.70 16.32
N LEU A 49 -7.62 13.84 15.83
CA LEU A 49 -6.59 13.86 14.79
C LEU A 49 -5.25 13.27 15.28
N GLN A 50 -4.86 13.57 16.52
CA GLN A 50 -3.65 13.00 17.13
C GLN A 50 -3.78 11.48 17.24
N LYS A 51 -4.92 10.97 17.71
CA LYS A 51 -5.19 9.54 17.77
C LYS A 51 -5.09 8.90 16.38
N TRP A 52 -5.70 9.50 15.36
CA TRP A 52 -5.58 9.01 13.99
C TRP A 52 -4.12 8.97 13.52
N LEU A 53 -3.34 10.03 13.80
CA LEU A 53 -1.94 10.12 13.41
C LEU A 53 -1.08 9.05 14.11
N ASP A 54 -1.33 8.78 15.39
CA ASP A 54 -0.64 7.75 16.15
C ASP A 54 -1.00 6.35 15.63
N ASP A 55 -2.28 6.11 15.35
CA ASP A 55 -2.76 4.86 14.74
C ASP A 55 -2.15 4.65 13.33
N TYR A 56 -2.05 5.71 12.52
CA TYR A 56 -1.42 5.71 11.20
C TYR A 56 0.08 5.35 11.30
N ARG A 57 0.81 6.00 12.20
CA ARG A 57 2.23 5.73 12.45
C ARG A 57 2.48 4.31 12.96
N TRP A 58 1.62 3.84 13.86
CA TRP A 58 1.70 2.47 14.40
C TRP A 58 1.62 1.40 13.29
N ARG A 59 0.77 1.61 12.28
CA ARG A 59 0.64 0.70 11.12
C ARG A 59 1.58 1.01 9.96
N THR A 60 2.51 1.95 10.12
CA THR A 60 3.48 2.29 9.08
C THR A 60 4.81 1.59 9.36
N ILE A 61 5.29 0.85 8.37
CA ILE A 61 6.55 0.12 8.41
C ILE A 61 7.56 0.79 7.49
N GLU A 62 8.75 1.06 8.01
CA GLU A 62 9.89 1.52 7.23
C GLU A 62 10.57 0.33 6.52
N LEU A 63 10.62 0.40 5.19
CA LEU A 63 11.27 -0.59 4.33
C LEU A 63 12.64 -0.07 3.90
N ASN A 64 13.70 -0.80 4.24
CA ASN A 64 15.07 -0.39 3.99
C ASN A 64 15.57 -0.85 2.61
N LEU A 65 16.85 -0.57 2.32
CA LEU A 65 17.46 -0.93 1.04
C LEU A 65 17.47 -2.45 0.79
N ALA A 66 17.67 -3.27 1.82
CA ALA A 66 17.67 -4.72 1.67
C ALA A 66 16.27 -5.26 1.31
N ASP A 67 15.22 -4.70 1.91
CA ASP A 67 13.83 -5.04 1.54
C ASP A 67 13.54 -4.67 0.07
N TYR A 68 13.99 -3.48 -0.34
CA TYR A 68 13.85 -3.04 -1.72
C TYR A 68 14.62 -3.93 -2.69
N GLN A 69 15.86 -4.31 -2.37
CA GLN A 69 16.68 -5.20 -3.20
C GLN A 69 16.04 -6.58 -3.36
N LEU A 70 15.47 -7.14 -2.29
CA LEU A 70 14.70 -8.38 -2.35
C LEU A 70 13.52 -8.26 -3.33
N CYS A 71 12.75 -7.18 -3.23
CA CYS A 71 11.60 -6.95 -4.10
C CYS A 71 12.01 -6.71 -5.56
N LEU A 72 13.16 -6.04 -5.78
CA LEU A 72 13.72 -5.81 -7.10
C LEU A 72 14.19 -7.12 -7.74
N ASP A 73 14.87 -7.98 -6.99
CA ASP A 73 15.32 -9.30 -7.46
C ASP A 73 14.14 -10.12 -7.96
N PHE A 74 13.07 -10.22 -7.16
CA PHE A 74 11.83 -10.87 -7.56
C PHE A 74 11.24 -10.27 -8.84
N ALA A 75 11.13 -8.93 -8.91
CA ALA A 75 10.57 -8.26 -10.08
C ALA A 75 11.42 -8.49 -11.36
N LEU A 76 12.75 -8.56 -11.24
CA LEU A 76 13.65 -8.84 -12.36
C LEU A 76 13.50 -10.30 -12.80
N ALA A 77 13.48 -11.23 -11.85
CA ALA A 77 13.28 -12.64 -12.14
C ALA A 77 11.93 -12.87 -12.87
N GLN A 78 10.87 -12.20 -12.44
CA GLN A 78 9.57 -12.22 -13.13
C GLN A 78 9.63 -11.63 -14.54
N HIS A 79 10.42 -10.58 -14.75
CA HIS A 79 10.59 -9.99 -16.07
C HIS A 79 11.26 -10.98 -17.04
N PHE A 80 12.38 -11.57 -16.62
CA PHE A 80 13.23 -12.38 -17.48
C PHE A 80 12.73 -13.83 -17.68
N ARG A 81 11.82 -14.33 -16.83
CA ARG A 81 11.15 -15.64 -17.05
C ARG A 81 10.20 -15.63 -18.26
N GLY A 82 9.99 -14.49 -18.91
CA GLY A 82 9.02 -14.36 -20.01
C GLY A 82 7.57 -14.35 -19.51
N TYR A 83 7.37 -14.23 -18.19
CA TYR A 83 6.07 -14.24 -17.53
C TYR A 83 5.37 -12.88 -17.64
N VAL A 84 5.20 -12.41 -18.87
CA VAL A 84 4.12 -11.51 -19.24
C VAL A 84 3.65 -11.96 -20.61
N LEU A 85 2.58 -12.76 -20.61
CA LEU A 85 1.52 -12.55 -21.58
C LEU A 85 1.25 -11.04 -21.52
N SER A 86 1.78 -10.30 -22.49
CA SER A 86 1.27 -8.98 -22.82
C SER A 86 -0.24 -9.07 -22.69
N ASP A 87 -0.87 -8.19 -21.93
CA ASP A 87 -2.33 -8.07 -21.91
C ASP A 87 -2.83 -8.13 -23.36
N TRP A 88 -3.25 -9.31 -23.84
CA TRP A 88 -3.64 -9.59 -25.24
C TRP A 88 -5.06 -9.08 -25.45
N GLY A 89 -5.25 -7.80 -25.15
CA GLY A 89 -6.51 -7.06 -25.18
C GLY A 89 -6.33 -5.55 -25.15
N THR A 90 -5.13 -5.02 -24.84
CA THR A 90 -4.84 -3.59 -25.03
C THR A 90 -3.50 -3.43 -25.76
N ALA A 91 -3.49 -2.69 -26.86
CA ALA A 91 -2.32 -2.48 -27.73
C ALA A 91 -1.20 -1.63 -27.08
N ARG A 92 -1.13 -1.55 -25.74
CA ARG A 92 -0.13 -0.78 -24.99
C ARG A 92 0.69 -1.71 -24.11
N GLN A 93 1.88 -2.08 -24.57
CA GLN A 93 2.89 -2.66 -23.69
C GLN A 93 3.37 -1.60 -22.70
N ARG A 94 3.28 -1.87 -21.40
CA ARG A 94 3.87 -0.99 -20.37
C ARG A 94 5.38 -0.96 -20.53
N GLU A 95 5.97 0.22 -20.38
CA GLU A 95 7.42 0.37 -20.36
C GLU A 95 8.04 -0.42 -19.20
N PHE A 96 9.28 -0.88 -19.40
CA PHE A 96 10.02 -1.69 -18.44
C PHE A 96 10.01 -1.09 -17.03
N GLY A 97 10.35 0.20 -16.91
CA GLY A 97 10.38 0.90 -15.63
C GLY A 97 9.04 0.81 -14.88
N GLN A 98 7.93 1.11 -15.56
CA GLN A 98 6.60 1.07 -14.95
C GLN A 98 6.20 -0.34 -14.50
N LYS A 99 6.54 -1.36 -15.30
CA LYS A 99 6.32 -2.78 -14.97
C LYS A 99 7.08 -3.16 -13.70
N MET A 100 8.37 -2.79 -13.63
CA MET A 100 9.22 -3.02 -12.46
C MET A 100 8.68 -2.32 -11.22
N THR A 101 8.31 -1.03 -11.32
CA THR A 101 7.74 -0.26 -10.21
C THR A 101 6.49 -0.94 -9.63
N ASN A 102 5.60 -1.46 -10.48
CA ASN A 102 4.38 -2.11 -10.01
C ASN A 102 4.65 -3.41 -9.26
N TRP A 103 5.57 -4.26 -9.75
CA TRP A 103 5.93 -5.50 -9.07
C TRP A 103 6.68 -5.25 -7.76
N ILE A 104 7.66 -4.34 -7.76
CA ILE A 104 8.37 -3.93 -6.55
C ILE A 104 7.37 -3.42 -5.51
N LYS A 105 6.35 -2.65 -5.94
CA LYS A 105 5.31 -2.14 -5.05
C LYS A 105 4.44 -3.21 -4.40
N GLY A 106 4.00 -4.20 -5.17
CA GLY A 106 3.26 -5.34 -4.63
C GLY A 106 4.06 -6.05 -3.56
N GLN A 107 5.30 -6.40 -3.88
CA GLN A 107 6.17 -7.16 -2.99
C GLN A 107 6.60 -6.36 -1.75
N LEU A 108 6.81 -5.05 -1.87
CA LEU A 108 7.07 -4.19 -0.71
C LEU A 108 5.90 -4.17 0.28
N ALA A 109 4.66 -4.20 -0.21
CA ALA A 109 3.50 -4.31 0.66
C ALA A 109 3.48 -5.65 1.41
N GLU A 110 3.78 -6.76 0.74
CA GLU A 110 3.88 -8.08 1.38
C GLU A 110 4.98 -8.10 2.45
N VAL A 111 6.18 -7.59 2.14
CA VAL A 111 7.28 -7.46 3.11
C VAL A 111 6.87 -6.59 4.30
N ALA A 112 6.15 -5.48 4.07
CA ALA A 112 5.66 -4.62 5.13
C ALA A 112 4.70 -5.36 6.07
N VAL A 113 3.74 -6.12 5.54
CA VAL A 113 2.83 -6.94 6.34
C VAL A 113 3.60 -7.95 7.18
N LYS A 114 4.58 -8.66 6.60
CA LYS A 114 5.43 -9.58 7.34
C LYS A 114 6.15 -8.91 8.52
N LYS A 115 6.74 -7.74 8.28
CA LYS A 115 7.42 -6.98 9.33
C LYS A 115 6.45 -6.47 10.40
N PHE A 116 5.26 -6.02 10.02
CA PHE A 116 4.25 -5.56 10.96
C PHE A 116 3.75 -6.68 11.87
N PHE A 117 3.46 -7.85 11.31
CA PHE A 117 3.05 -9.03 12.07
C PHE A 117 4.12 -9.43 13.09
N LYS A 118 5.38 -9.44 12.65
CA LYS A 118 6.51 -9.75 13.54
C LYS A 118 6.69 -8.68 14.63
N LYS A 119 6.71 -7.40 14.24
CA LYS A 119 6.99 -6.29 15.15
C LYS A 119 5.89 -6.09 16.20
N GLU A 120 4.63 -6.14 15.79
CA GLU A 120 3.51 -5.71 16.63
C GLU A 120 2.81 -6.87 17.35
N PHE A 121 2.95 -8.09 16.84
CA PHE A 121 2.26 -9.29 17.35
C PHE A 121 3.19 -10.48 17.61
N ASP A 122 4.49 -10.37 17.34
CA ASP A 122 5.48 -11.46 17.43
C ASP A 122 5.10 -12.71 16.61
N ILE A 123 4.51 -12.49 15.43
CA ILE A 123 4.13 -13.54 14.50
C ILE A 123 4.99 -13.47 13.26
N ASP A 124 5.71 -14.54 13.00
CA ASP A 124 6.46 -14.71 11.76
C ASP A 124 5.53 -15.33 10.71
N ILE A 125 5.35 -14.63 9.59
CA ILE A 125 4.66 -15.17 8.41
C ILE A 125 5.66 -15.47 7.30
N GLU A 126 5.36 -16.51 6.53
CA GLU A 126 6.06 -16.86 5.31
C GLU A 126 5.25 -16.36 4.13
N LEU A 127 5.94 -15.61 3.27
CA LEU A 127 5.39 -15.05 2.04
C LEU A 127 5.80 -15.93 0.86
N ASP A 128 4.97 -15.94 -0.16
CA ASP A 128 5.28 -16.64 -1.39
C ASP A 128 6.16 -15.82 -2.34
N PHE A 129 7.48 -15.86 -2.11
CA PHE A 129 8.45 -15.32 -3.07
C PHE A 129 8.82 -16.32 -4.17
N ALA A 130 8.24 -17.53 -4.17
CA ALA A 130 8.52 -18.49 -5.21
C ALA A 130 7.82 -18.06 -6.51
N ILE A 131 8.50 -18.29 -7.64
CA ILE A 131 7.93 -17.97 -8.94
C ILE A 131 7.25 -19.21 -9.49
N HIS A 132 5.92 -19.15 -9.63
CA HIS A 132 5.08 -20.26 -10.08
C HIS A 132 4.63 -20.11 -11.54
N ASP A 133 4.39 -21.24 -12.21
CA ASP A 133 3.80 -21.29 -13.57
C ASP A 133 2.26 -21.14 -13.56
N GLN A 134 1.67 -20.87 -12.39
CA GLN A 134 0.23 -20.63 -12.20
C GLN A 134 0.04 -19.47 -11.21
N ILE A 135 -1.09 -18.77 -11.30
CA ILE A 135 -1.43 -17.69 -10.37
C ILE A 135 -1.60 -18.33 -8.98
N VAL A 136 -0.76 -17.96 -8.02
CA VAL A 136 -0.99 -18.32 -6.61
C VAL A 136 -1.97 -17.31 -6.02
N PRO A 137 -3.08 -17.75 -5.43
CA PRO A 137 -4.12 -16.84 -4.97
C PRO A 137 -3.84 -16.20 -3.62
N GLN A 138 -2.84 -16.67 -2.87
CA GLN A 138 -2.59 -16.25 -1.49
C GLN A 138 -1.14 -15.82 -1.32
N ASP A 139 -0.94 -14.68 -0.65
CA ASP A 139 0.38 -14.11 -0.45
C ASP A 139 1.07 -14.65 0.81
N ILE A 140 0.28 -15.13 1.78
CA ILE A 140 0.76 -15.80 2.99
C ILE A 140 0.64 -17.31 2.79
N ILE A 141 1.76 -18.04 2.87
CA ILE A 141 1.82 -19.51 2.69
C ILE A 141 2.18 -20.26 3.97
N GLY A 142 2.60 -19.55 5.02
CA GLY A 142 2.95 -20.15 6.28
C GLY A 142 2.86 -19.18 7.45
N VAL A 143 2.56 -19.73 8.62
CA VAL A 143 2.56 -19.03 9.90
C VAL A 143 3.51 -19.79 10.83
N VAL A 144 4.44 -19.08 11.45
CA VAL A 144 5.40 -19.62 12.41
C VAL A 144 5.06 -19.05 13.79
N GLU A 145 4.57 -19.92 14.67
CA GLU A 145 4.25 -19.60 16.06
C GLU A 145 5.11 -20.47 16.97
N LYS A 146 5.84 -19.85 17.91
CA LYS A 146 6.70 -20.56 18.89
C LYS A 146 7.66 -21.55 18.21
N GLY A 147 8.19 -21.17 17.04
CA GLY A 147 9.14 -21.98 16.25
C GLY A 147 8.51 -23.14 15.47
N LYS A 148 7.18 -23.32 15.49
CA LYS A 148 6.49 -24.34 14.67
C LYS A 148 5.82 -23.68 13.47
N LYS A 149 6.15 -24.19 12.28
CA LYS A 149 5.54 -23.77 11.01
C LYS A 149 4.25 -24.55 10.76
N ARG A 150 3.20 -23.85 10.35
CA ARG A 150 1.92 -24.42 9.90
C ARG A 150 1.40 -23.65 8.67
N PRO A 151 0.57 -24.27 7.82
CA PRO A 151 -0.13 -23.52 6.78
C PRO A 151 -1.16 -22.56 7.41
N PRO A 152 -1.50 -21.46 6.72
CA PRO A 152 -2.60 -20.60 7.13
C PRO A 152 -3.94 -21.33 6.94
N LYS A 153 -4.91 -21.07 7.81
CA LYS A 153 -6.26 -21.66 7.75
C LYS A 153 -7.20 -20.90 6.81
N ILE A 154 -6.82 -19.69 6.44
CA ILE A 154 -7.56 -18.81 5.55
C ILE A 154 -6.62 -18.24 4.47
N GLY A 155 -7.18 -17.93 3.31
CA GLY A 155 -6.49 -17.21 2.26
C GLY A 155 -6.39 -15.71 2.57
N VAL A 156 -5.20 -15.14 2.41
CA VAL A 156 -4.95 -13.70 2.52
C VAL A 156 -4.39 -13.14 1.22
N GLY A 157 -5.05 -12.12 0.70
CA GLY A 157 -4.58 -11.31 -0.42
C GLY A 157 -4.11 -9.94 0.05
N ILE A 158 -2.85 -9.61 -0.17
CA ILE A 158 -2.21 -8.34 0.14
C ILE A 158 -2.25 -7.48 -1.13
N LYS A 159 -2.81 -6.28 -1.00
CA LYS A 159 -3.07 -5.39 -2.11
C LYS A 159 -2.37 -4.07 -1.86
N SER A 160 -1.65 -3.60 -2.87
CA SER A 160 -0.90 -2.35 -2.78
C SER A 160 -1.47 -1.29 -3.71
N SER A 161 -1.41 -0.04 -3.27
CA SER A 161 -1.65 1.13 -4.12
C SER A 161 -0.80 2.31 -3.68
N LYS A 162 -0.95 3.45 -4.34
CA LYS A 162 -0.25 4.70 -3.99
C LYS A 162 -0.81 5.26 -2.67
N PRO A 163 -0.03 6.01 -1.87
CA PRO A 163 -0.50 6.68 -0.64
C PRO A 163 -1.78 7.48 -0.81
N LYS A 164 -1.92 8.22 -1.92
CA LYS A 164 -3.12 8.99 -2.22
C LYS A 164 -4.38 8.17 -2.55
N SER A 165 -4.25 6.85 -2.71
CA SER A 165 -5.37 5.97 -3.04
C SER A 165 -6.15 5.62 -1.78
N VAL A 166 -7.38 6.13 -1.70
CA VAL A 166 -8.25 6.00 -0.51
C VAL A 166 -9.25 4.86 -0.60
N TYR A 167 -9.19 4.09 -1.67
CA TYR A 167 -10.01 2.89 -1.86
C TYR A 167 -9.08 1.69 -2.05
N LEU A 168 -9.39 0.60 -1.34
CA LEU A 168 -9.07 -0.74 -1.81
C LEU A 168 -9.98 -1.00 -3.01
N VAL A 169 -9.41 -1.33 -4.17
CA VAL A 169 -10.14 -1.61 -5.40
C VAL A 169 -9.71 -2.97 -5.92
N LEU A 170 -10.67 -3.87 -6.10
CA LEU A 170 -10.46 -5.23 -6.59
C LEU A 170 -11.21 -5.45 -7.90
N GLY A 171 -10.59 -6.19 -8.82
CA GLY A 171 -11.27 -6.62 -10.05
C GLY A 171 -12.34 -7.65 -9.77
N GLU A 172 -13.37 -7.70 -10.63
CA GLU A 172 -14.48 -8.66 -10.49
C GLU A 172 -13.98 -10.11 -10.34
N ASN A 173 -13.05 -10.53 -11.21
CA ASN A 173 -12.47 -11.87 -11.19
C ASN A 173 -11.71 -12.22 -9.90
N GLU A 174 -11.27 -11.24 -9.11
CA GLU A 174 -10.62 -11.50 -7.80
C GLU A 174 -11.65 -11.86 -6.73
N ILE A 175 -12.92 -11.51 -6.94
CA ILE A 175 -14.00 -11.75 -5.98
C ILE A 175 -14.93 -12.88 -6.43
N THR A 176 -15.17 -13.00 -7.73
CA THR A 176 -16.15 -13.94 -8.27
C THR A 176 -15.58 -15.33 -8.59
N LEU A 177 -14.27 -15.43 -8.86
CA LEU A 177 -13.61 -16.71 -9.14
C LEU A 177 -13.06 -17.33 -7.86
N ASN A 178 -13.57 -18.51 -7.50
CA ASN A 178 -13.24 -19.19 -6.24
C ASN A 178 -11.74 -19.48 -6.11
N GLU A 179 -11.07 -19.79 -7.21
CA GLU A 179 -9.64 -20.08 -7.26
C GLU A 179 -8.75 -18.85 -7.10
N ARG A 180 -9.29 -17.62 -7.25
CA ARG A 180 -8.55 -16.36 -7.10
C ARG A 180 -8.93 -15.60 -5.83
N ARG A 181 -10.06 -15.94 -5.23
CA ARG A 181 -10.62 -15.23 -4.10
C ARG A 181 -9.84 -15.54 -2.82
N SER A 182 -9.46 -14.50 -2.09
CA SER A 182 -8.97 -14.60 -0.72
C SER A 182 -10.12 -14.49 0.28
N ASP A 183 -9.98 -15.09 1.45
CA ASP A 183 -10.93 -14.94 2.56
C ASP A 183 -10.84 -13.56 3.20
N VAL A 184 -9.65 -12.95 3.16
CA VAL A 184 -9.36 -11.61 3.66
C VAL A 184 -8.45 -10.86 2.70
N TYR A 185 -8.68 -9.56 2.56
CA TYR A 185 -7.78 -8.66 1.85
C TYR A 185 -7.12 -7.67 2.82
N ILE A 186 -5.80 -7.57 2.79
CA ILE A 186 -5.02 -6.55 3.49
C ILE A 186 -4.65 -5.46 2.49
N TYR A 187 -4.93 -4.20 2.81
CA TYR A 187 -4.63 -3.07 1.95
C TYR A 187 -3.43 -2.27 2.48
N CYS A 188 -2.46 -2.04 1.60
CA CYS A 188 -1.20 -1.38 1.90
C CYS A 188 -0.92 -0.22 0.94
N ARG A 189 -0.19 0.78 1.44
CA ARG A 189 0.17 2.00 0.71
C ARG A 189 1.68 2.29 0.83
N PRO A 190 2.53 1.54 0.11
CA PRO A 190 3.96 1.85 0.01
C PRO A 190 4.19 3.18 -0.71
N ASP A 191 4.90 4.10 -0.05
CA ASP A 191 5.25 5.42 -0.58
C ASP A 191 6.53 5.39 -1.40
N ILE A 192 6.50 4.64 -2.49
CA ILE A 192 7.63 4.55 -3.42
C ILE A 192 7.71 5.85 -4.21
N PRO A 193 8.82 6.60 -4.13
CA PRO A 193 8.96 7.83 -4.90
C PRO A 193 9.13 7.49 -6.39
N ASP A 194 8.64 8.34 -7.29
CA ASP A 194 8.69 8.08 -8.75
C ASP A 194 10.13 7.97 -9.30
N ASP A 195 11.13 8.47 -8.55
CA ASP A 195 12.57 8.39 -8.85
C ASP A 195 13.30 7.24 -8.13
N HIS A 196 12.57 6.24 -7.60
CA HIS A 196 13.13 5.16 -6.78
C HIS A 196 14.27 4.37 -7.46
N ILE A 197 14.18 4.15 -8.78
CA ILE A 197 15.24 3.47 -9.54
C ILE A 197 16.50 4.35 -9.61
N LEU A 198 16.34 5.65 -9.86
CA LEU A 198 17.45 6.62 -9.87
C LEU A 198 18.18 6.66 -8.53
N ARG A 199 17.44 6.57 -7.41
CA ARG A 199 18.02 6.51 -6.06
C ARG A 199 18.87 5.26 -5.85
N LEU A 200 18.41 4.11 -6.34
CA LEU A 200 19.16 2.86 -6.27
C LEU A 200 20.44 2.92 -7.12
N THR A 201 20.33 3.37 -8.36
CA THR A 201 21.43 3.39 -9.35
C THR A 201 22.19 4.70 -9.37
N ARG A 202 22.15 5.46 -8.27
CA ARG A 202 22.64 6.84 -8.21
C ARG A 202 24.08 6.95 -8.70
N ASN A 203 24.94 6.06 -8.24
CA ASN A 203 26.37 6.10 -8.53
C ASN A 203 26.68 5.73 -9.98
N GLU A 204 25.95 4.74 -10.53
CA GLU A 204 26.05 4.30 -11.91
C GLU A 204 25.60 5.41 -12.87
N ILE A 205 24.48 6.08 -12.55
CA ILE A 205 23.97 7.20 -13.34
C ILE A 205 24.96 8.37 -13.30
N ILE A 206 25.44 8.76 -12.12
CA ILE A 206 26.44 9.82 -12.00
C ILE A 206 27.68 9.48 -12.82
N ARG A 207 28.17 8.25 -12.75
CA ARG A 207 29.33 7.81 -13.53
C ARG A 207 29.10 7.94 -15.04
N ALA A 208 27.88 7.65 -15.50
CA ALA A 208 27.52 7.70 -16.91
C ALA A 208 27.40 9.13 -17.46
N VAL A 209 26.97 10.09 -16.63
CA VAL A 209 26.62 11.45 -17.10
C VAL A 209 27.47 12.58 -16.52
N LYS A 210 28.44 12.29 -15.64
CA LYS A 210 29.23 13.31 -14.92
C LYS A 210 29.95 14.32 -15.81
N ASP A 211 30.30 13.91 -17.04
CA ASP A 211 31.07 14.72 -17.98
C ASP A 211 30.14 15.41 -19.02
N GLU A 212 28.82 15.25 -18.89
CA GLU A 212 27.84 15.83 -19.81
C GLU A 212 27.50 17.30 -19.47
N PRO A 213 27.16 18.15 -20.47
CA PRO A 213 26.99 19.60 -20.27
C PRO A 213 25.98 20.02 -19.20
N HIS A 214 24.94 19.21 -18.99
CA HIS A 214 23.86 19.54 -18.06
C HIS A 214 24.07 19.02 -16.63
N PHE A 215 25.01 18.10 -16.40
CA PHE A 215 25.23 17.49 -15.08
C PHE A 215 25.43 18.51 -13.95
N PRO A 216 26.18 19.61 -14.12
CA PRO A 216 26.34 20.61 -13.07
C PRO A 216 25.03 21.22 -12.57
N THR A 217 23.97 21.23 -13.39
CA THR A 217 22.67 21.85 -13.03
C THR A 217 21.81 21.00 -12.10
N TYR A 218 22.09 19.69 -11.99
CA TYR A 218 21.28 18.74 -11.22
C TYR A 218 22.07 17.76 -10.35
N LYS A 219 23.42 17.71 -10.40
CA LYS A 219 24.23 16.75 -9.64
C LYS A 219 23.91 16.64 -8.14
N GLU A 220 23.62 17.77 -7.49
CA GLU A 220 23.26 17.84 -6.06
C GLU A 220 21.78 17.50 -5.80
N LYS A 221 20.97 17.44 -6.85
CA LYS A 221 19.53 17.11 -6.77
C LYS A 221 19.26 15.61 -6.90
N ILE A 222 20.24 14.80 -7.32
CA ILE A 222 20.07 13.35 -7.44
C ILE A 222 20.00 12.74 -6.02
N PRO A 223 18.83 12.23 -5.60
CA PRO A 223 18.62 11.85 -4.22
C PRO A 223 19.28 10.50 -3.90
N TYR A 224 19.61 10.32 -2.62
CA TYR A 224 19.99 9.01 -2.09
C TYR A 224 18.74 8.15 -1.87
N PHE A 225 18.97 6.83 -1.83
CA PHE A 225 17.97 5.90 -1.34
C PHE A 225 17.70 6.18 0.14
N ASN A 226 16.41 6.30 0.49
CA ASN A 226 15.93 6.43 1.85
C ASN A 226 14.95 5.28 2.11
N ALA A 227 14.68 4.99 3.38
CA ALA A 227 13.64 4.05 3.73
C ALA A 227 12.30 4.47 3.11
N ILE A 228 11.54 3.47 2.67
CA ILE A 228 10.24 3.64 2.04
C ILE A 228 9.18 3.32 3.09
N PRO A 229 8.39 4.30 3.55
CA PRO A 229 7.31 4.02 4.46
C PRO A 229 6.20 3.26 3.72
N CYS A 230 5.67 2.24 4.36
CA CYS A 230 4.50 1.51 3.88
C CYS A 230 3.47 1.44 4.98
N GLU A 231 2.37 2.15 4.79
CA GLU A 231 1.22 2.03 5.67
C GLU A 231 0.44 0.75 5.35
N ILE A 232 0.07 0.01 6.39
CA ILE A 232 -0.91 -1.07 6.31
C ILE A 232 -2.25 -0.48 6.73
N ALA A 233 -3.01 0.01 5.76
CA ALA A 233 -4.21 0.82 5.99
C ALA A 233 -5.30 0.05 6.76
N GLY A 234 -5.36 -1.27 6.59
CA GLY A 234 -6.27 -2.16 7.29
C GLY A 234 -6.59 -3.41 6.46
N TRP A 235 -7.59 -4.16 6.89
CA TRP A 235 -8.08 -5.34 6.17
C TRP A 235 -9.61 -5.39 6.10
N CYS A 236 -10.15 -6.21 5.20
CA CYS A 236 -11.59 -6.51 5.14
C CYS A 236 -11.87 -7.91 4.57
N GLU A 237 -13.06 -8.42 4.83
CA GLU A 237 -13.59 -9.61 4.17
C GLU A 237 -14.22 -9.24 2.81
N PRO A 238 -14.31 -10.18 1.86
CA PRO A 238 -14.96 -9.95 0.57
C PRO A 238 -16.43 -9.49 0.68
N SER A 239 -17.14 -9.96 1.72
CA SER A 239 -18.53 -9.61 2.01
C SER A 239 -18.73 -8.14 2.36
N GLU A 240 -17.65 -7.43 2.73
CA GLU A 240 -17.68 -6.03 3.14
C GLU A 240 -17.42 -5.06 1.99
N LEU A 241 -17.10 -5.57 0.80
CA LEU A 241 -16.82 -4.80 -0.41
C LEU A 241 -18.11 -4.37 -1.09
N GLU A 242 -18.11 -3.16 -1.61
CA GLU A 242 -19.21 -2.62 -2.42
C GLU A 242 -18.93 -2.83 -3.91
N LYS A 243 -19.90 -3.39 -4.64
CA LYS A 243 -19.81 -3.51 -6.10
C LYS A 243 -20.20 -2.18 -6.74
N VAL A 244 -19.28 -1.54 -7.45
CA VAL A 244 -19.45 -0.21 -8.05
C VAL A 244 -18.90 -0.16 -9.47
N SER A 245 -19.41 0.75 -10.29
CA SER A 245 -18.86 1.07 -11.63
C SER A 245 -17.98 2.33 -11.64
N SER A 246 -17.94 3.08 -10.54
CA SER A 246 -17.11 4.27 -10.38
C SER A 246 -16.81 4.54 -8.90
N ILE A 247 -15.76 5.31 -8.66
CA ILE A 247 -15.46 5.98 -7.39
C ILE A 247 -15.23 7.47 -7.68
N GLU A 248 -15.09 8.28 -6.63
CA GLU A 248 -14.87 9.71 -6.81
C GLU A 248 -13.60 9.99 -7.65
N GLY A 249 -13.79 10.67 -8.78
CA GLY A 249 -12.71 11.04 -9.70
C GLY A 249 -12.23 9.92 -10.63
N GLN A 250 -12.88 8.75 -10.63
CA GLN A 250 -12.50 7.64 -11.52
C GLN A 250 -13.69 6.74 -11.87
N ASP A 251 -14.00 6.67 -13.17
CA ASP A 251 -14.86 5.64 -13.74
C ASP A 251 -14.06 4.37 -14.03
N PHE A 252 -14.70 3.22 -13.87
CA PHE A 252 -14.11 1.92 -14.18
C PHE A 252 -14.62 1.38 -15.50
N ASP A 253 -13.75 0.67 -16.22
CA ASP A 253 -14.15 -0.19 -17.32
C ASP A 253 -14.63 -1.53 -16.73
N GLY A 254 -15.93 -1.60 -16.46
CA GLY A 254 -16.61 -2.71 -15.79
C GLY A 254 -16.71 -2.57 -14.27
N ASP A 255 -17.36 -3.56 -13.65
CA ASP A 255 -17.62 -3.53 -12.22
C ASP A 255 -16.34 -3.80 -11.40
N ARG A 256 -16.21 -3.07 -10.29
CA ARG A 256 -15.16 -3.23 -9.29
C ARG A 256 -15.75 -3.43 -7.91
N TYR A 257 -14.97 -4.05 -7.05
CA TYR A 257 -15.31 -4.24 -5.64
C TYR A 257 -14.42 -3.32 -4.81
N VAL A 258 -15.03 -2.43 -4.04
CA VAL A 258 -14.31 -1.35 -3.36
C VAL A 258 -14.59 -1.28 -1.87
N LYS A 259 -13.60 -0.80 -1.12
CA LYS A 259 -13.76 -0.39 0.28
C LYS A 259 -12.96 0.89 0.55
N LYS A 260 -13.59 1.87 1.18
CA LYS A 260 -12.91 3.07 1.67
C LYS A 260 -11.89 2.69 2.77
N SER A 261 -10.68 3.23 2.71
CA SER A 261 -9.60 2.88 3.66
C SER A 261 -9.96 3.19 5.12
N GLY A 262 -10.75 4.23 5.38
CA GLY A 262 -11.22 4.57 6.73
C GLY A 262 -12.21 3.58 7.34
N LEU A 263 -12.81 2.72 6.50
CA LEU A 263 -13.78 1.68 6.90
C LEU A 263 -13.16 0.27 6.95
N LEU A 264 -11.85 0.15 6.77
CA LEU A 264 -11.14 -1.10 6.95
C LEU A 264 -10.97 -1.42 8.45
N HIS A 265 -10.89 -2.70 8.77
CA HIS A 265 -10.47 -3.20 10.08
C HIS A 265 -9.01 -2.83 10.31
N ARG A 266 -8.75 -1.97 11.30
CA ARG A 266 -7.43 -1.35 11.47
C ARG A 266 -7.02 -1.11 12.92
N THR A 267 -7.87 -1.47 13.89
CA THR A 267 -7.50 -1.38 15.30
C THR A 267 -6.68 -2.61 15.71
N ARG A 268 -5.91 -2.51 16.79
CA ARG A 268 -5.16 -3.65 17.35
C ARG A 268 -6.04 -4.88 17.56
N LYS A 269 -7.24 -4.69 18.12
CA LYS A 269 -8.22 -5.76 18.35
C LYS A 269 -8.67 -6.42 17.05
N ASP A 270 -8.79 -5.67 15.97
CA ASP A 270 -9.18 -6.26 14.69
C ASP A 270 -8.04 -7.10 14.09
N TRP A 271 -6.80 -6.65 14.21
CA TRP A 271 -5.63 -7.45 13.82
C TRP A 271 -5.50 -8.73 14.63
N GLU A 272 -5.72 -8.68 15.95
CA GLU A 272 -5.75 -9.87 16.81
C GLU A 272 -6.82 -10.89 16.35
N LYS A 273 -8.00 -10.41 15.90
CA LYS A 273 -9.03 -11.29 15.33
C LYS A 273 -8.59 -11.94 14.01
N LEU A 274 -7.96 -11.19 13.12
CA LEU A 274 -7.44 -11.73 11.86
C LEU A 274 -6.38 -12.79 12.15
N ILE A 275 -5.42 -12.46 13.00
CA ILE A 275 -4.33 -13.34 13.42
C ILE A 275 -4.86 -14.65 14.02
N ALA A 276 -5.88 -14.59 14.85
CA ALA A 276 -6.48 -15.80 15.45
C ALA A 276 -7.09 -16.76 14.40
N ARG A 277 -7.44 -16.24 13.21
CA ARG A 277 -7.98 -17.00 12.08
C ARG A 277 -6.93 -17.50 11.11
N LEU A 278 -5.75 -16.86 11.06
CA LEU A 278 -4.61 -17.37 10.29
C LEU A 278 -4.27 -18.78 10.75
#